data_AF-A0A1Y5U4A2-F1
#
_entry.id   AF-A0A1Y5U4A2-F1
#
_cell.length_a   1.000
_cell.length_b   1.000
_cell.length_c   1.000
_cell.angle_alpha   90.00
_cell.angle_beta   90.00
_cell.angle_gamma   90.00
#
_symmetry.space_group_name_H-M   'P 1'
#
loop_
_entity.id
_entity.type
_entity.pdbx_description
1 polymer ?
#
loop_
_entity_poly.entity_id
_entity_poly.type
_entity_poly.pdbx_seq_one_letter_code
_entity_poly.pdbx_strand_id
1 'polypeptide(L)'
;MIQAVAAVGSTDNTAIRDWLASRTAEEPVRTILGDFHWDEKGLPEGKSFLITQWQEGELQFVYPIGQFPGTADLIWPKPEW
;
A
#
# COMPACT_ATOMS: atom_id res chain seq x y z
N MET A 1 2.51 8.58 8.67
CA MET A 1 3.11 9.57 9.59
C MET A 1 2.36 9.64 10.92
N ILE A 2 1.06 9.96 10.96
CA ILE A 2 0.35 10.13 12.24
C ILE A 2 0.36 8.88 13.14
N GLN A 3 0.29 7.67 12.56
CA GLN A 3 0.36 6.41 13.33
C GLN A 3 1.67 6.28 14.11
N ALA A 4 2.82 6.53 13.48
CA ALA A 4 4.12 6.43 14.13
C ALA A 4 4.29 7.49 15.22
N VAL A 5 3.95 8.75 14.92
CA VAL A 5 4.04 9.86 15.90
C VAL A 5 3.14 9.61 17.10
N ALA A 6 1.91 9.12 16.88
CA ALA A 6 0.99 8.80 17.96
C ALA A 6 1.46 7.61 18.79
N ALA A 7 2.02 6.57 18.16
CA ALA A 7 2.52 5.39 18.85
C ALA A 7 3.78 5.69 19.69
N VAL A 8 4.66 6.55 19.18
CA VAL A 8 5.91 6.93 19.85
C VAL A 8 5.70 8.09 20.83
N GLY A 9 4.67 8.93 20.63
CA GLY A 9 4.41 10.13 21.43
C GLY A 9 5.41 11.25 21.20
N SER A 10 6.16 11.22 20.09
CA SER A 10 7.22 12.18 19.77
C SER A 10 7.40 12.33 18.26
N THR A 11 8.08 13.40 17.86
CA THR A 11 8.57 13.63 16.50
C THR A 11 10.06 13.29 16.35
N ASP A 12 10.65 12.56 17.30
CA ASP A 12 12.02 12.07 17.21
C ASP A 12 12.17 11.08 16.04
N ASN A 13 13.11 11.36 15.13
CA ASN A 13 13.27 10.59 13.91
C ASN A 13 13.75 9.15 14.17
N THR A 14 14.60 8.94 15.19
CA THR A 14 15.12 7.61 15.50
C THR A 14 14.00 6.73 16.03
N ALA A 15 13.23 7.24 16.97
CA ALA A 15 12.10 6.51 17.54
C ALA A 15 11.00 6.23 16.49
N ILE A 16 10.73 7.18 15.58
CA ILE A 16 9.81 6.95 14.45
C ILE A 16 10.34 5.87 13.50
N ARG A 17 11.63 5.91 13.13
CA ARG A 17 12.26 4.89 12.27
C ARG A 17 12.15 3.51 12.90
N ASP A 18 12.50 3.38 14.18
CA ASP A 18 12.51 2.11 14.89
C ASP A 18 11.09 1.53 15.00
N TRP A 19 10.10 2.39 15.24
CA TRP A 19 8.69 1.96 15.21
C TRP A 19 8.27 1.44 13.84
N LEU A 20 8.63 2.13 12.75
CA LEU A 20 8.34 1.69 11.38
C LEU A 20 9.04 0.37 11.06
N ALA A 21 10.30 0.20 11.44
CA ALA A 21 11.07 -1.02 11.23
C ALA A 21 10.53 -2.22 12.03
N SER A 22 9.84 -1.98 13.15
CA SER A 22 9.24 -3.04 13.99
C SER A 22 7.90 -3.59 13.48
N ARG A 23 7.33 -3.03 12.40
CA ARG A 23 6.00 -3.42 11.93
C ARG A 23 6.04 -4.83 11.34
N THR A 24 5.04 -5.64 11.66
CA THR A 24 4.88 -7.01 11.16
C THR A 24 3.60 -7.14 10.33
N ALA A 25 3.36 -8.34 9.77
CA ALA A 25 2.12 -8.63 9.07
C ALA A 25 0.88 -8.51 9.97
N GLU A 26 1.01 -8.82 11.27
CA GLU A 26 -0.08 -8.74 12.26
C GLU A 26 -0.27 -7.31 12.81
N GLU A 27 0.81 -6.54 12.87
CA GLU A 27 0.79 -5.14 13.33
C GLU A 27 1.34 -4.16 12.26
N PRO A 28 0.73 -4.08 11.07
CA PRO A 28 1.25 -3.31 9.95
C PRO A 28 0.93 -1.81 10.08
N VAL A 29 1.56 -1.00 9.23
CA VAL A 29 1.09 0.36 8.95
C VAL A 29 -0.12 0.29 8.02
N ARG A 30 -1.27 0.78 8.49
CA ARG A 30 -2.49 0.80 7.69
C ARG A 30 -2.48 1.94 6.70
N THR A 31 -2.72 1.67 5.43
CA THR A 31 -2.78 2.69 4.38
C THR A 31 -3.95 2.45 3.44
N ILE A 32 -4.28 3.45 2.61
CA ILE A 32 -5.27 3.29 1.54
C ILE A 32 -4.81 2.29 0.46
N LEU A 33 -3.51 2.00 0.40
CA LEU A 33 -2.89 1.02 -0.50
C LEU A 33 -2.73 -0.34 0.21
N GLY A 34 -3.49 -0.57 1.28
CA GLY A 34 -3.41 -1.75 2.13
C GLY A 34 -2.32 -1.65 3.19
N ASP A 35 -2.07 -2.77 3.86
CA ASP A 35 -1.24 -2.84 5.07
C ASP A 35 0.24 -3.04 4.77
N PHE A 36 1.13 -2.20 5.30
CA PHE A 36 2.58 -2.21 5.04
C PHE A 36 3.40 -2.72 6.23
N HIS A 37 4.35 -3.60 5.93
CA HIS A 37 5.50 -3.98 6.75
C HIS A 37 6.68 -4.24 5.80
N TRP A 38 7.90 -4.33 6.34
CA TRP A 38 9.12 -4.33 5.54
C TRP A 38 10.09 -5.43 5.97
N ASP A 39 10.88 -5.90 5.01
CA ASP A 39 12.03 -6.76 5.28
C ASP A 39 13.20 -5.97 5.89
N GLU A 40 14.29 -6.68 6.21
CA GLU A 40 15.50 -6.07 6.81
C GLU A 40 16.15 -4.99 5.92
N LYS A 41 15.86 -4.97 4.61
CA LYS A 41 16.38 -3.98 3.66
C LYS A 41 15.45 -2.76 3.53
N GLY A 42 14.29 -2.78 4.20
CA GLY A 42 13.27 -1.75 4.09
C GLY A 42 12.38 -1.90 2.86
N LEU A 43 12.33 -3.09 2.23
CA LEU A 43 11.44 -3.36 1.10
C LEU A 43 10.08 -3.86 1.61
N PRO A 44 8.95 -3.33 1.09
CA PRO A 44 7.63 -3.79 1.49
C PRO A 44 7.41 -5.27 1.17
N GLU A 45 7.06 -6.06 2.18
CA GLU A 45 6.81 -7.48 2.01
C GLU A 45 5.38 -7.76 1.51
N GLY A 46 5.23 -8.78 0.65
CA GLY A 46 3.94 -9.24 0.15
C GLY A 46 3.16 -8.20 -0.68
N LYS A 47 3.81 -7.10 -1.09
CA LYS A 47 3.19 -6.04 -1.87
C LYS A 47 3.42 -6.24 -3.35
N SER A 48 2.31 -6.38 -4.06
CA SER A 48 2.32 -6.29 -5.51
C SER A 48 2.22 -4.85 -5.96
N PHE A 49 2.77 -4.55 -7.14
CA PHE A 49 2.61 -3.23 -7.76
C PHE A 49 1.13 -2.92 -7.97
N LEU A 50 0.75 -1.68 -7.65
CA LEU A 50 -0.58 -1.19 -7.98
C LEU A 50 -0.64 -0.87 -9.46
N ILE A 51 -1.62 -1.45 -10.13
CA ILE A 51 -1.87 -1.15 -11.54
C ILE A 51 -3.27 -0.58 -11.61
N THR A 52 -3.36 0.58 -12.26
CA THR A 52 -4.62 1.24 -12.58
C THR A 52 -4.74 1.37 -14.09
N GLN A 53 -5.97 1.40 -14.58
CA GLN A 53 -6.28 1.61 -15.98
C GLN A 53 -7.47 2.55 -16.09
N TRP A 54 -7.39 3.55 -16.96
CA TRP A 54 -8.57 4.33 -17.33
C TRP A 54 -9.51 3.44 -18.12
N GLN A 55 -10.75 3.30 -17.67
CA GLN A 55 -11.82 2.54 -18.30
C GLN A 55 -13.08 3.38 -18.35
N GLU A 56 -13.63 3.58 -19.55
CA GLU A 56 -14.85 4.37 -19.78
C GLU A 56 -14.84 5.77 -19.14
N GLY A 57 -13.65 6.41 -19.09
CA GLY A 57 -13.48 7.74 -18.51
C GLY A 57 -13.31 7.77 -16.98
N GLU A 58 -13.18 6.61 -16.33
CA GLU A 58 -12.90 6.49 -14.89
C GLU A 58 -11.59 5.75 -14.63
N LEU A 59 -10.88 6.09 -13.55
CA LEU A 59 -9.66 5.40 -13.16
C LEU A 59 -10.01 4.16 -12.34
N GLN A 60 -9.81 2.97 -12.91
CA GLN A 60 -10.08 1.70 -12.25
C GLN A 60 -8.79 1.08 -11.69
N PHE A 61 -8.90 0.41 -10.54
CA PHE A 61 -7.86 -0.50 -10.05
C PHE A 61 -7.99 -1.85 -10.75
N VAL A 62 -6.93 -2.34 -11.39
CA VAL A 62 -6.97 -3.64 -12.09
C VAL A 62 -6.16 -4.72 -11.38
N TYR A 63 -5.20 -4.34 -10.53
CA TYR A 63 -4.37 -5.26 -9.77
C TYR A 63 -3.77 -4.53 -8.55
N PRO A 64 -3.57 -5.21 -7.40
CA PRO A 64 -3.77 -6.64 -7.11
C PRO A 64 -5.23 -7.07 -6.88
N ILE A 65 -5.60 -8.21 -7.47
CA ILE A 65 -6.93 -8.83 -7.32
C ILE A 65 -7.11 -9.33 -5.89
N GLY A 66 -8.28 -9.05 -5.30
CA GLY A 66 -8.66 -9.57 -3.98
C GLY A 66 -8.05 -8.85 -2.77
N GLN A 67 -7.14 -7.88 -2.98
CA GLN A 67 -6.66 -7.02 -1.89
C GLN A 67 -7.55 -5.79 -1.64
N PHE A 68 -8.29 -5.35 -2.67
CA PHE A 68 -9.19 -4.20 -2.58
C PHE A 68 -10.57 -4.59 -3.11
N PRO A 69 -11.66 -4.09 -2.50
CA PRO A 69 -12.97 -4.23 -3.10
C PRO A 69 -13.03 -3.45 -4.42
N GLY A 70 -13.63 -4.05 -5.45
CA GLY A 70 -13.92 -3.35 -6.70
C GLY A 70 -12.76 -3.25 -7.70
N THR A 71 -11.86 -4.23 -7.75
CA THR A 71 -10.91 -4.32 -8.87
C THR A 71 -11.63 -4.66 -10.17
N ALA A 72 -11.37 -3.93 -11.25
CA ALA A 72 -11.87 -4.20 -12.60
C ALA A 72 -10.94 -5.15 -13.37
N ASP A 73 -11.46 -5.80 -14.40
CA ASP A 73 -10.64 -6.61 -15.31
C ASP A 73 -9.72 -5.72 -16.16
N LEU A 74 -8.50 -6.19 -16.42
CA LEU A 74 -7.58 -5.50 -17.33
C LEU A 74 -8.11 -5.60 -18.77
N ILE A 75 -8.28 -4.46 -19.44
CA ILE A 75 -8.71 -4.41 -20.84
C ILE A 75 -7.48 -4.44 -21.76
N TRP A 76 -7.42 -5.46 -22.62
CA TRP A 76 -6.40 -5.61 -23.67
C TRP A 76 -7.00 -6.34 -24.90
N PRO A 77 -6.74 -5.91 -26.16
CA PRO A 77 -5.93 -4.76 -26.57
C PRO A 77 -6.56 -3.42 -26.14
N LYS A 78 -5.76 -2.34 -26.17
CA LYS A 78 -6.28 -1.01 -25.85
C LYS A 78 -7.49 -0.70 -26.77
N PRO A 79 -8.67 -0.41 -26.21
CA PRO A 79 -9.86 -0.07 -27.00
C PRO A 79 -9.72 1.30 -27.67
N GLU A 80 -10.62 1.64 -28.58
CA GLU A 80 -10.53 2.87 -29.38
C GLU A 80 -10.75 4.17 -28.58
N TRP A 81 -11.34 4.08 -27.38
CA TRP A 81 -11.62 5.22 -26.51
C TRP A 81 -10.41 5.67 -25.67
#